data_AF-A0A1H8BB16-F1
#
_entry.id   AF-A0A1H8BB16-F1
#
_cell.length_a   1.000
_cell.length_b   1.000
_cell.length_c   1.000
_cell.angle_alpha   90.00
_cell.angle_beta   90.00
_cell.angle_gamma   90.00
#
_symmetry.space_group_name_H-M   'P 1'
#
loop_
_entity.id
_entity.type
_entity.pdbx_description
1 polymer ?
#
loop_
_entity_poly.entity_id
_entity_poly.type
_entity_poly.pdbx_seq_one_letter_code
_entity_poly.pdbx_strand_id
1 'polypeptide(L)'
;MSKPTPLAYKTRNWSAYNEALKRRGSLTIWFDPTMTWEAAPTGKRGRQPDYSDAAIQTCLTMKVLFGMALRQTTGFVESLLHLIDLDWAVPNF
;
A
#
# COMPACT_ATOMS: atom_id res chain seq x y z
N MET A 1 -34.63 -4.15 -52.98
CA MET A 1 -34.24 -3.33 -51.80
C MET A 1 -32.72 -3.39 -51.67
N SER A 2 -32.04 -2.25 -51.80
CA SER A 2 -30.59 -2.14 -51.60
C SER A 2 -30.26 -2.31 -50.12
N LYS A 3 -29.22 -3.11 -49.81
CA LYS A 3 -28.75 -3.26 -48.42
C LYS A 3 -28.04 -1.97 -47.99
N PRO A 4 -28.32 -1.44 -46.79
CA PRO A 4 -27.63 -0.27 -46.29
C PRO A 4 -26.16 -0.61 -46.02
N THR A 5 -25.27 0.34 -46.30
CA THR A 5 -23.83 0.21 -46.10
C THR A 5 -23.52 -0.02 -44.61
N PRO A 6 -22.68 -0.99 -44.24
CA PRO A 6 -22.32 -1.22 -42.84
C PRO A 6 -21.66 0.02 -42.24
N LEU A 7 -22.13 0.44 -41.07
CA LEU A 7 -21.48 1.51 -40.30
C LEU A 7 -20.14 1.00 -39.76
N ALA A 8 -19.05 1.58 -40.27
CA ALA A 8 -17.72 1.39 -39.72
C ALA A 8 -17.50 2.36 -38.55
N TYR A 9 -17.68 1.86 -37.32
CA TYR A 9 -17.40 2.64 -36.12
C TYR A 9 -15.89 2.64 -35.83
N LYS A 10 -15.28 3.82 -35.72
CA LYS A 10 -13.87 3.97 -35.36
C LYS A 10 -13.75 4.29 -33.88
N THR A 11 -13.15 3.39 -33.11
CA THR A 11 -12.94 3.55 -31.66
C THR A 11 -11.97 4.70 -31.40
N ARG A 12 -12.48 5.83 -30.89
CA ARG A 12 -11.69 7.06 -30.64
C ARG A 12 -11.24 7.25 -29.19
N ASN A 13 -11.69 6.40 -28.28
CA ASN A 13 -11.47 6.54 -26.84
C ASN A 13 -10.23 5.80 -26.31
N TRP A 14 -9.35 5.31 -27.18
CA TRP A 14 -8.21 4.46 -26.79
C TRP A 14 -7.33 5.07 -25.68
N SER A 15 -7.03 6.37 -25.78
CA SER A 15 -6.26 7.08 -24.76
C SER A 15 -6.96 7.06 -23.38
N ALA A 16 -8.25 7.39 -23.34
CA ALA A 16 -9.03 7.38 -22.11
C ALA A 16 -9.17 5.96 -21.51
N TYR A 17 -9.33 4.95 -22.37
CA TYR A 17 -9.37 3.56 -21.98
C TYR A 17 -8.06 3.11 -21.33
N ASN A 18 -6.92 3.48 -21.92
CA ASN A 18 -5.60 3.16 -21.38
C ASN A 18 -5.33 3.86 -20.04
N GLU A 19 -5.73 5.13 -19.90
CA GLU A 19 -5.64 5.83 -18.61
C GLU A 19 -6.53 5.17 -17.55
N ALA A 20 -7.73 4.71 -17.91
CA ALA A 20 -8.58 3.96 -17.00
C ALA A 20 -7.94 2.63 -16.57
N LEU A 21 -7.25 1.92 -17.46
CA LEU A 21 -6.50 0.70 -17.13
C LEU A 21 -5.35 0.98 -16.16
N LYS A 22 -4.56 2.04 -16.40
CA LYS A 22 -3.49 2.45 -15.47
C LYS A 22 -4.02 2.79 -14.09
N ARG A 23 -5.13 3.53 -14.01
CA ARG A 23 -5.79 3.88 -12.74
C ARG A 23 -6.25 2.65 -11.96
N ARG A 24 -6.69 1.59 -12.63
CA ARG A 24 -7.09 0.33 -11.96
C ARG A 24 -5.94 -0.38 -11.26
N GLY A 25 -4.72 -0.25 -11.79
CA GLY A 25 -3.50 -0.80 -11.18
C GLY A 25 -2.76 0.19 -10.28
N SER A 26 -3.25 1.44 -10.17
CA SER A 26 -2.63 2.45 -9.32
C SER A 26 -2.91 2.11 -7.86
N LEU A 27 -1.84 1.97 -7.08
CA LEU A 27 -1.91 1.74 -5.66
C LEU A 27 -1.60 3.05 -4.94
N THR A 28 -2.43 3.39 -3.95
CA THR A 28 -2.19 4.53 -3.06
C THR A 28 -2.23 4.02 -1.63
N ILE A 29 -1.15 4.29 -0.88
CA ILE A 29 -1.02 3.92 0.52
C ILE A 29 -0.93 5.21 1.33
N TRP A 30 -1.74 5.31 2.38
CA TRP A 30 -1.70 6.42 3.33
C TRP A 30 -1.57 5.85 4.73
N PHE A 31 -0.77 6.50 5.56
CA PHE A 31 -0.69 6.22 6.99
C PHE A 31 -1.42 7.33 7.73
N ASP A 32 -2.23 6.96 8.72
CA ASP A 32 -2.84 7.94 9.62
C ASP A 32 -1.75 8.49 10.55
N PRO A 33 -1.37 9.78 10.45
CA PRO A 33 -0.29 10.34 11.27
C PRO A 33 -0.57 10.30 12.77
N THR A 34 -1.84 10.14 13.18
CA THR A 34 -2.24 10.06 14.58
C THR A 34 -2.21 8.63 15.14
N MET A 35 -1.92 7.65 14.28
CA MET A 35 -1.80 6.25 14.66
C MET A 35 -0.67 6.06 15.67
N THR A 36 -0.96 5.36 16.77
CA THR A 36 0.04 5.01 17.77
C THR A 36 0.97 3.93 17.21
N TRP A 37 2.15 4.33 16.77
CA TRP A 37 3.14 3.42 16.17
C TRP A 37 4.02 2.72 17.22
N GLU A 38 4.48 3.49 18.21
CA GLU A 38 5.24 2.97 19.36
C GLU A 38 4.31 2.28 20.36
N ALA A 39 4.82 1.28 21.08
CA ALA A 39 4.01 0.62 22.09
C ALA A 39 3.88 1.46 23.37
N ALA A 40 2.70 1.42 24.00
CA ALA A 40 2.57 1.92 25.36
C ALA A 40 3.28 0.98 26.36
N PRO A 41 3.97 1.51 27.39
CA PRO A 41 4.53 0.69 28.45
C PRO A 41 3.47 -0.14 29.13
N THR A 42 3.72 -1.44 29.28
CA THR A 42 2.76 -2.38 29.89
C THR A 42 2.76 -2.32 31.42
N GLY A 43 3.81 -1.74 32.03
CA GLY A 43 4.02 -1.72 33.48
C GLY A 43 4.32 -3.09 34.10
N LYS A 44 4.38 -4.16 33.31
CA LYS A 44 4.67 -5.52 33.77
C LYS A 44 6.18 -5.77 33.84
N ARG A 45 6.59 -6.69 34.73
CA ARG A 45 7.99 -7.14 34.84
C ARG A 45 8.37 -7.92 33.57
N GLY A 46 9.48 -7.56 32.93
CA GLY A 46 9.96 -8.16 31.68
C GLY A 46 10.36 -7.10 30.65
N ARG A 47 10.63 -7.54 29.41
CA ARG A 47 10.91 -6.63 28.28
C ARG A 47 9.62 -5.92 27.88
N GLN A 48 9.69 -4.59 27.74
CA GLN A 48 8.59 -3.79 27.19
C GLN A 48 8.54 -3.96 25.66
N PRO A 49 7.34 -3.96 25.05
CA PRO A 49 7.23 -3.89 23.60
C PRO A 49 7.74 -2.55 23.08
N ASP A 50 8.42 -2.55 21.94
CA ASP A 50 8.90 -1.34 21.28
C ASP A 50 7.84 -0.79 20.30
N TYR A 51 7.02 -1.67 19.71
CA TYR A 51 6.04 -1.36 18.66
C TYR A 51 4.62 -1.73 19.07
N SER A 52 3.64 -0.94 18.63
CA SER A 52 2.24 -1.25 18.84
C SER A 52 1.79 -2.46 18.01
N ASP A 53 0.72 -3.12 18.45
CA ASP A 53 0.09 -4.19 17.68
C ASP A 53 -0.30 -3.71 16.26
N ALA A 54 -0.68 -2.44 16.16
CA ALA A 54 -1.11 -1.82 14.92
C ALA A 54 0.08 -1.61 13.94
N ALA A 55 1.27 -1.22 14.44
CA ALA A 55 2.49 -1.17 13.64
C ALA A 55 2.90 -2.56 13.12
N ILE A 56 2.83 -3.58 13.99
CA ILE A 56 3.13 -4.97 13.62
C ILE A 56 2.16 -5.49 12.56
N GLN A 57 0.85 -5.29 12.77
CA GLN A 57 -0.18 -5.72 11.82
C GLN A 57 -0.04 -5.01 10.47
N THR A 58 0.31 -3.72 10.45
CA THR A 58 0.58 -2.98 9.21
C THR A 58 1.71 -3.65 8.42
N CYS A 59 2.84 -3.95 9.07
CA CYS A 59 3.97 -4.59 8.41
C CYS A 59 3.61 -5.99 7.89
N LEU A 60 2.94 -6.82 8.70
CA LEU A 60 2.51 -8.16 8.30
C LEU A 60 1.48 -8.12 7.16
N THR A 61 0.60 -7.13 7.15
CA THR A 61 -0.35 -6.92 6.07
C THR A 61 0.36 -6.62 4.76
N MET A 62 1.34 -5.70 4.77
CA MET A 62 2.16 -5.40 3.58
C MET A 62 2.92 -6.64 3.10
N LYS A 63 3.50 -7.41 4.03
CA LYS A 63 4.16 -8.67 3.71
C LYS A 63 3.23 -9.61 2.94
N VAL A 64 2.01 -9.84 3.46
CA VAL A 64 1.06 -10.79 2.89
C VAL A 64 0.49 -10.29 1.56
N LEU A 65 0.08 -9.03 1.50
CA LEU A 65 -0.51 -8.43 0.29
C LEU A 65 0.43 -8.46 -0.90
N PHE A 66 1.73 -8.23 -0.67
CA PHE A 66 2.74 -8.22 -1.74
C PHE A 66 3.57 -9.51 -1.82
N GLY A 67 3.29 -10.52 -1.00
CA GLY A 67 4.01 -11.80 -1.01
C GLY A 67 5.50 -11.68 -0.66
N MET A 68 5.88 -10.68 0.14
CA MET A 68 7.28 -10.37 0.44
C MET A 68 7.85 -11.24 1.58
N ALA A 69 9.18 -11.38 1.60
CA ALA A 69 9.90 -11.87 2.78
C ALA A 69 9.95 -10.79 3.88
N LEU A 70 10.18 -11.18 5.13
CA LEU A 70 10.16 -10.24 6.26
C LEU A 70 11.21 -9.12 6.12
N ARG A 71 12.46 -9.45 5.76
CA ARG A 71 13.53 -8.47 5.55
C ARG A 71 13.24 -7.49 4.41
N GLN A 72 12.61 -7.98 3.33
CA GLN A 72 12.19 -7.13 2.22
C GLN A 72 11.03 -6.21 2.64
N THR A 73 10.11 -6.72 3.47
CA THR A 73 8.99 -5.94 4.00
C THR A 73 9.49 -4.79 4.86
N THR A 74 10.50 -5.01 5.71
CA THR A 74 11.12 -3.94 6.51
C THR A 74 11.59 -2.79 5.63
N GLY A 75 12.44 -3.05 4.62
CA GLY A 75 12.93 -2.00 3.72
C GLY A 75 11.84 -1.33 2.86
N PHE A 76 10.80 -2.09 2.49
CA PHE A 76 9.64 -1.53 1.77
C PHE A 76 8.85 -0.54 2.64
N VAL A 77 8.55 -0.90 3.89
CA VAL A 77 7.83 -0.02 4.82
C VAL A 77 8.69 1.20 5.19
N GLU A 78 10.00 1.04 5.41
CA GLU A 78 10.93 2.16 5.63
C GLU A 78 10.88 3.16 4.47
N SER A 79 10.89 2.66 3.23
CA SER A 79 10.81 3.50 2.03
C SER A 79 9.47 4.26 1.94
N LEU A 80 8.36 3.61 2.32
CA LEU A 80 7.05 4.25 2.32
C LEU A 80 6.96 5.36 3.38
N LEU A 81 7.45 5.10 4.59
CA LEU A 81 7.47 6.09 5.68
C LEU A 81 8.33 7.30 5.32
N HIS A 82 9.50 7.08 4.70
CA HIS A 82 10.34 8.16 4.19
C HIS A 82 9.63 8.99 3.11
N LEU A 83 8.87 8.36 2.21
CA LEU A 83 8.16 9.06 1.12
C LEU A 83 7.05 9.99 1.64
N ILE A 84 6.46 9.66 2.80
CA ILE A 84 5.36 10.43 3.41
C ILE A 84 5.81 11.27 4.61
N ASP A 85 7.14 11.41 4.80
CA ASP A 85 7.76 12.22 5.85
C ASP A 85 7.35 11.84 7.28
N LEU A 86 7.25 10.52 7.54
CA LEU A 86 7.02 9.98 8.89
C LEU A 86 8.31 9.33 9.41
N ASP A 87 8.84 9.84 10.53
CA ASP A 87 10.05 9.34 11.18
C ASP A 87 9.78 8.18 12.15
N TRP A 88 9.02 7.19 11.69
CA TRP A 88 8.68 6.02 12.49
C TRP A 88 9.66 4.87 12.25
N ALA A 89 10.18 4.27 13.32
CA ALA A 89 11.03 3.09 13.23
C ALA A 89 10.21 1.86 12.77
N VAL A 90 10.77 1.02 11.90
CA VAL A 90 10.07 -0.17 11.40
C VAL A 90 10.43 -1.41 12.21
N PRO A 91 9.45 -2.26 12.60
CA PRO A 91 9.72 -3.54 13.23
C PRO A 91 10.73 -4.38 12.45
N ASN A 92 11.78 -4.79 13.16
CA ASN A 92 12.78 -5.72 12.68
C ASN A 92 12.40 -7.13 13.11
N PHE A 93 12.32 -8.07 12.15
CA PHE A 93 11.91 -9.46 12.38
C PHE A 93 13.07 -10.44 12.19
#